data_AF-A0A3S4HJ20-F1
#
_entry.id   AF-A0A3S4HJ20-F1
#
_cell.length_a   1.000
_cell.length_b   1.000
_cell.length_c   1.000
_cell.angle_alpha   90.00
_cell.angle_beta   90.00
_cell.angle_gamma   90.00
#
_symmetry.space_group_name_H-M   'P 1'
#
loop_
_entity.id
_entity.type
_entity.pdbx_description
1 polymer ?
#
loop_
_entity_poly.entity_id
_entity_poly.type
_entity_poly.pdbx_seq_one_letter_code
_entity_poly.pdbx_strand_id
1 'polypeptide(L)' 'MGHLLGGLHLHLTHHLFPAYSHRHYPALARIVEELACRHGLPYRRIGYQGLWRAQQNFLRAMGRRPD' A
#
# COMPACT_ATOMS: atom_id res chain seq x y z
N MET A 1 15.11 3.25 -4.82
CA MET A 1 14.09 3.43 -5.89
C MET A 1 12.65 3.35 -5.35
N GLY A 2 12.35 3.92 -4.17
CA GLY A 2 10.98 3.91 -3.59
C GLY A 2 10.23 5.25 -3.73
N HIS A 3 10.92 6.30 -4.18
CA HIS A 3 10.40 7.66 -4.28
C HIS A 3 9.75 8.00 -5.62
N LEU A 4 9.93 7.17 -6.66
CA LEU A 4 9.49 7.48 -8.02
C LEU A 4 7.98 7.26 -8.26
N LEU A 5 7.26 6.64 -7.32
CA LEU A 5 5.86 6.23 -7.51
C LEU A 5 4.92 6.63 -6.35
N GLY A 6 5.27 7.70 -5.63
CA GLY A 6 4.36 8.33 -4.67
C GLY A 6 4.13 7.57 -3.35
N GLY A 7 5.00 6.64 -2.97
CA GLY A 7 4.93 6.00 -1.65
C GLY A 7 3.65 5.18 -1.43
N LEU A 8 3.13 4.52 -2.47
CA LEU A 8 1.86 3.80 -2.40
C LEU A 8 1.82 2.70 -1.32
N HIS A 9 2.97 2.12 -0.99
CA HIS A 9 3.11 1.16 0.11
C HIS A 9 3.16 1.81 1.52
N LEU A 10 3.31 3.13 1.59
CA LEU A 10 3.34 3.94 2.82
C LEU A 10 2.00 4.65 3.05
N HIS A 11 0.99 4.42 2.21
CA HIS A 11 -0.28 5.14 2.30
C HIS A 11 -1.00 4.84 3.63
N LEU A 12 -0.95 3.59 4.10
CA LEU A 12 -1.39 3.23 5.45
C LEU A 12 -0.65 4.05 6.52
N THR A 13 0.68 4.12 6.42
CA THR A 13 1.53 4.85 7.36
C THR A 13 1.25 6.35 7.33
N HIS A 14 0.96 6.92 6.15
CA HIS A 14 0.56 8.30 6.00
C HIS A 14 -0.77 8.60 6.72
N HIS A 15 -1.78 7.73 6.59
CA HIS A 15 -3.05 7.89 7.30
C HIS A 15 -2.93 7.67 8.81
N LEU A 16 -2.03 6.81 9.27
CA LEU A 16 -1.76 6.62 10.69
C LEU A 16 -0.94 7.76 11.31
N PHE A 17 -0.02 8.35 10.55
CA PHE A 17 0.92 9.39 11.03
C PHE A 17 0.96 10.60 10.08
N PRO A 18 -0.16 11.31 9.88
CA PRO A 18 -0.23 12.42 8.92
C PRO A 18 0.66 13.60 9.33
N ALA A 19 0.88 13.79 10.63
CA ALA A 19 1.73 14.85 11.18
C ALA A 19 3.25 14.59 11.07
N TYR A 20 3.67 13.36 10.74
CA TYR A 20 5.09 13.01 10.65
C TYR A 20 5.63 13.22 9.24
N SER A 21 6.89 13.64 9.14
CA SER A 21 7.55 13.80 7.84
C SER A 21 7.66 12.47 7.10
N HIS A 22 7.38 12.50 5.78
CA HIS A 22 7.44 11.35 4.86
C HIS A 22 8.79 10.62 4.87
N ARG A 23 9.87 11.31 5.27
CA ARG A 23 11.19 10.69 5.50
C ARG A 23 11.14 9.52 6.48
N HIS A 24 10.27 9.59 7.49
CA HIS A 24 10.18 8.58 8.55
C HIS A 24 9.23 7.43 8.19
N TYR A 25 8.38 7.61 7.18
CA TYR A 25 7.38 6.61 6.82
C TYR A 25 7.96 5.24 6.50
N PRO A 26 9.11 5.08 5.81
CA PRO A 26 9.70 3.75 5.61
C PRO A 26 10.05 3.02 6.91
N ALA A 27 10.56 3.74 7.92
CA ALA A 27 10.88 3.15 9.22
C ALA A 27 9.61 2.84 10.02
N LEU A 28 8.66 3.78 10.03
CA LEU A 28 7.37 3.60 10.71
C LEU A 28 6.55 2.45 10.10
N ALA A 29 6.53 2.32 8.78
CA ALA A 29 5.84 1.22 8.10
C ALA A 29 6.36 -0.16 8.54
N ARG A 30 7.68 -0.31 8.74
CA ARG A 30 8.26 -1.57 9.24
C ARG A 30 7.81 -1.87 10.66
N ILE A 31 7.81 -0.85 11.54
CA ILE A 31 7.34 -0.99 12.92
C ILE A 31 5.85 -1.39 12.95
N VAL A 32 5.02 -0.76 12.11
CA VAL A 32 3.59 -1.08 12.00
C VAL A 32 3.37 -2.50 11.46
N GLU A 33 4.15 -2.94 10.46
CA GLU A 33 4.08 -4.31 9.93
C GLU A 33 4.40 -5.34 11.00
N GLU A 34 5.47 -5.13 11.77
CA GLU A 34 5.85 -6.01 12.89
C GLU A 34 4.80 -6.03 14.00
N LEU A 35 4.19 -4.88 14.30
CA LEU A 35 3.14 -4.77 15.32
C LEU A 35 1.87 -5.48 14.86
N ALA A 36 1.44 -5.25 13.62
CA ALA A 36 0.27 -5.91 13.04
C ALA A 36 0.43 -7.43 13.07
N CYS A 37 1.60 -7.96 12.70
CA CYS A 37 1.91 -9.39 12.78
C CYS A 37 1.80 -9.93 14.23
N ARG A 38 2.40 -9.21 15.20
CA ARG A 38 2.34 -9.58 16.63
C ARG A 38 0.91 -9.61 17.19
N HIS A 39 0.03 -8.75 16.71
CA HIS A 39 -1.36 -8.70 17.13
C HIS A 39 -2.31 -9.55 16.26
N GLY A 40 -1.77 -10.34 15.32
CA GLY A 40 -2.59 -11.14 14.40
C GLY A 40 -3.45 -10.30 13.45
N LEU A 41 -3.07 -9.04 13.22
CA LEU A 41 -3.78 -8.13 12.33
C LEU A 41 -3.27 -8.26 10.88
N PRO A 42 -4.16 -8.19 9.88
CA PRO A 42 -3.75 -8.24 8.49
C PRO A 42 -2.99 -6.96 8.11
N TYR A 43 -1.74 -7.12 7.67
CA TYR A 43 -0.94 -6.04 7.09
C TYR A 43 -0.83 -6.23 5.57
N ARG A 44 -1.43 -5.33 4.80
CA ARG A 44 -1.47 -5.44 3.35
C ARG A 44 -0.34 -4.64 2.70
N ARG A 45 0.68 -5.33 2.19
CA ARG A 45 1.75 -4.75 1.39
C ARG A 45 1.61 -5.16 -0.08
N ILE A 46 1.19 -4.23 -0.93
CA ILE A 46 1.11 -4.47 -2.38
C ILE A 46 2.40 -3.97 -3.03
N GLY A 47 3.16 -4.88 -3.63
CA GLY A 47 4.28 -4.52 -4.51
C GLY A 47 3.79 -3.99 -5.86
N TYR A 48 4.66 -3.29 -6.59
CA TYR A 48 4.31 -2.64 -7.85
C TYR A 48 3.69 -3.60 -8.88
N GLN A 49 4.25 -4.81 -9.03
CA GLN A 49 3.71 -5.83 -9.93
C GLN A 49 2.29 -6.27 -9.55
N GLY A 50 2.00 -6.33 -8.24
CA GLY A 50 0.67 -6.67 -7.74
C GLY A 50 -0.33 -5.54 -7.99
N LEU A 51 0.08 -4.29 -7.79
CA LEU A 51 -0.74 -3.12 -8.09
C LEU A 51 -1.08 -3.05 -9.58
N TRP A 52 -0.09 -3.21 -10.46
CA TRP A 52 -0.31 -3.19 -11.91
C TRP A 52 -1.31 -4.26 -12.35
N ARG A 53 -1.17 -5.49 -11.85
CA ARG A 53 -2.12 -6.57 -12.12
C ARG A 53 -3.52 -6.23 -11.60
N ALA A 54 -3.64 -5.71 -10.38
CA ALA A 54 -4.92 -5.32 -9.81
C ALA A 54 -5.61 -4.23 -10.63
N GLN A 55 -4.85 -3.22 -11.06
CA GLN A 55 -5.34 -2.13 -11.90
C GLN A 55 -5.80 -2.64 -13.27
N GLN A 56 -5.03 -3.51 -13.92
CA GLN A 56 -5.42 -4.13 -15.19
C GLN A 56 -6.69 -4.98 -15.05
N ASN A 57 -6.80 -5.78 -13.99
CA ASN A 57 -7.99 -6.58 -13.74
C ASN A 57 -9.22 -5.69 -13.49
N PHE A 58 -9.06 -4.60 -12.73
CA PHE A 58 -10.11 -3.62 -12.49
C PHE A 58 -10.62 -2.98 -13.79
N LEU A 59 -9.71 -2.50 -14.64
CA LEU A 59 -10.07 -1.91 -15.94
C LEU A 59 -10.76 -2.91 -16.86
N ARG A 60 -10.28 -4.16 -16.91
CA ARG A 60 -10.92 -5.24 -17.68
C ARG A 60 -12.33 -5.53 -17.19
N ALA A 61 -12.56 -5.53 -15.87
CA ALA A 61 -13.88 -5.74 -15.29
C ALA A 61 -14.85 -4.61 -15.65
N MET A 62 -14.40 -3.35 -15.59
CA MET A 62 -15.23 -2.20 -16.00
C MET A 62 -15.55 -2.20 -17.50
N GLY A 63 -14.69 -2.79 -18.34
CA GLY A 63 -14.90 -2.91 -19.79
C GLY A 63 -15.74 -4.12 -20.22
N ARG A 64 -16.16 -5.00 -19.29
CA ARG A 64 -17.07 -6.10 -19.63
C ARG A 64 -18.45 -5.52 -19.91
N ARG A 65 -19.04 -5.89 -21.06
CA ARG A 65 -20.44 -5.58 -21.34
C ARG A 65 -21.29 -6.28 -20.28
N PRO A 66 -22.30 -5.61 -19.70
CA PRO A 66 -23.27 -6.28 -18.87
C PRO A 66 -23.96 -7.36 -19.72
N ASP A 67 -24.20 -8.52 -19.11
CA ASP A 67 -25.03 -9.58 -19.70
C ASP A 67 -26.46 -9.07 -19.95
#